data_AF-A0A358DJH9-F1
#
_entry.id   AF-A0A358DJH9-F1
#
_cell.length_a   1.000
_cell.length_b   1.000
_cell.length_c   1.000
_cell.angle_alpha   90.00
_cell.angle_beta   90.00
_cell.angle_gamma   90.00
#
_symmetry.space_group_name_H-M   'P 1'
#
loop_
_entity.id
_entity.type
_entity.pdbx_description
1 polymer ?
#
loop_
_entity_poly.entity_id
_entity_poly.type
_entity_poly.pdbx_seq_one_letter_code
_entity_poly.pdbx_strand_id
1 'polypeptide(L)' 'IGLANDEIGYIIPKSQWDEKKPYVYRDKPYYGEQNSLGPETAPLLYNELRQLLEELSGKPY' A
#
# COMPACT_ATOMS: atom_id res chain seq x y z
N ILE A 1 11.31 0.46 20.43
CA ILE A 1 11.15 1.88 20.06
C ILE A 1 10.58 1.87 18.65
N GLY A 2 9.29 2.16 18.51
CA GLY A 2 8.62 2.47 17.25
C GLY A 2 7.82 3.75 17.48
N LEU A 3 7.43 4.48 16.43
CA LEU A 3 6.64 5.72 16.54
C LEU A 3 5.18 5.47 17.00
N ALA A 4 4.93 4.41 17.77
CA ALA A 4 3.62 4.01 18.28
C ALA A 4 2.52 4.11 17.22
N ASN A 5 1.63 5.09 17.36
CA ASN A 5 0.47 5.30 16.48
C ASN A 5 0.80 6.11 15.21
N ASP A 6 2.01 6.65 15.08
CA ASP A 6 2.45 7.40 13.90
C ASP A 6 3.03 6.47 12.82
N GLU A 7 3.20 5.17 13.10
CA GLU A 7 3.60 4.16 12.11
C GLU A 7 2.36 3.45 11.54
N ILE A 8 2.19 3.53 10.23
CA ILE A 8 1.12 2.81 9.49
C ILE A 8 1.56 1.45 8.94
N GLY A 9 2.81 1.07 9.19
CA GLY A 9 3.40 -0.18 8.68
C GLY A 9 3.69 -0.16 7.18
N TYR A 10 3.63 -1.32 6.52
CA TYR A 10 3.96 -1.44 5.09
C TYR A 10 2.82 -0.96 4.17
N ILE A 11 3.17 -0.24 3.10
CA ILE A 11 2.27 -0.03 1.96
C ILE A 11 2.65 -1.06 0.89
N ILE A 12 1.76 -2.02 0.65
CA ILE A 12 2.03 -3.18 -0.22
C ILE A 12 1.23 -3.03 -1.52
N PRO A 13 1.84 -3.14 -2.72
CA PRO A 13 1.11 -3.20 -3.96
C PRO A 13 0.05 -4.30 -3.93
N LYS A 14 -1.18 -4.02 -4.37
CA LYS A 14 -2.29 -4.99 -4.28
C LYS A 14 -1.99 -6.32 -5.00
N SER A 15 -1.21 -6.28 -6.08
CA SER A 15 -0.76 -7.47 -6.81
C SER A 15 0.23 -8.34 -6.04
N GLN A 16 0.81 -7.82 -4.96
CA GLN A 16 1.72 -8.51 -4.05
C GLN A 16 1.05 -8.85 -2.71
N TRP A 17 -0.27 -8.62 -2.57
CA TRP A 17 -1.00 -9.01 -1.38
C TRP A 17 -1.29 -10.51 -1.41
N ASP A 18 -0.39 -11.30 -0.84
CA ASP A 18 -0.40 -12.76 -0.92
C ASP A 18 -0.44 -13.43 0.46
N GLU A 19 -1.36 -12.99 1.33
CA GLU A 19 -1.57 -13.59 2.66
C GLU A 19 -1.86 -15.12 2.59
N LYS A 20 -2.38 -15.59 1.45
CA LYS A 20 -2.68 -16.99 1.17
C LYS A 20 -2.00 -17.46 -0.11
N LYS A 21 -1.69 -18.76 -0.17
CA LYS A 21 -1.16 -19.40 -1.37
C LYS A 21 -2.09 -19.20 -2.58
N PRO A 22 -1.56 -19.09 -3.80
CA PRO A 22 -0.14 -19.11 -4.14
C PRO A 22 0.55 -17.78 -3.82
N TYR A 23 1.77 -17.88 -3.29
CA TYR A 23 2.62 -16.73 -2.95
C TYR A 23 3.44 -16.30 -4.17
N VAL A 24 3.72 -15.00 -4.30
CA VAL A 24 4.35 -14.40 -5.48
C VAL A 24 5.82 -14.79 -5.61
N TYR A 25 6.57 -14.79 -4.50
CA TYR A 25 8.04 -14.93 -4.53
C TYR A 25 8.60 -16.15 -3.80
N ARG A 26 7.91 -16.64 -2.77
CA ARG A 26 8.45 -17.65 -1.84
C ARG A 26 7.36 -18.63 -1.46
N ASP A 27 7.69 -19.59 -0.63
CA ASP A 27 6.80 -20.60 -0.05
C ASP A 27 6.07 -20.11 1.22
N LYS A 28 6.13 -18.79 1.50
CA LYS A 28 5.44 -18.07 2.57
C LYS A 28 5.10 -16.61 2.16
N PRO A 29 4.17 -15.92 2.87
CA PRO A 29 3.90 -14.50 2.65
C PRO A 29 5.17 -13.66 2.79
N TYR A 30 5.31 -12.62 1.96
CA TYR A 30 6.58 -11.88 1.85
C TYR A 30 6.67 -10.71 2.84
N TYR A 31 5.59 -9.94 3.00
CA TYR A 31 5.64 -8.63 3.67
C TYR A 31 5.14 -8.66 5.11
N GLY A 32 4.43 -9.71 5.53
CA GLY A 32 3.79 -9.75 6.84
C GLY A 32 2.62 -8.77 6.86
N GLU A 33 1.59 -9.12 6.09
CA GLU A 33 0.41 -8.34 5.74
C GLU A 33 -0.31 -7.78 6.97
N GLN A 34 -0.23 -8.46 8.12
CA GLN A 34 -0.77 -7.96 9.40
C GLN A 34 -0.16 -6.63 9.87
N ASN A 35 1.02 -6.26 9.38
CA ASN A 35 1.68 -4.99 9.67
C ASN A 35 1.38 -3.94 8.58
N SER A 36 0.23 -4.03 7.92
CA SER A 36 -0.23 -3.09 6.90
C SER A 36 -1.68 -2.69 7.20
N LEU A 37 -2.13 -1.58 6.61
CA LEU A 37 -3.50 -1.09 6.69
C LEU A 37 -4.46 -1.82 5.71
N GLY A 38 -3.95 -2.76 4.91
CA GLY A 38 -4.75 -3.62 4.03
C GLY A 38 -4.39 -3.54 2.54
N PRO A 39 -4.97 -4.42 1.71
CA PRO A 39 -4.66 -4.51 0.28
C PRO A 39 -5.07 -3.26 -0.52
N GLU A 40 -6.01 -2.47 -0.01
CA GLU A 40 -6.50 -1.27 -0.68
C GLU A 40 -5.68 -0.01 -0.36
N THR A 41 -4.74 -0.07 0.60
CA THR A 41 -3.97 1.10 1.02
C THR A 41 -3.12 1.67 -0.12
N ALA A 42 -2.37 0.82 -0.83
CA ALA A 42 -1.55 1.26 -1.96
C ALA A 42 -2.36 1.87 -3.12
N PRO A 43 -3.41 1.22 -3.67
CA PRO A 43 -4.18 1.81 -4.76
C PRO A 43 -4.92 3.09 -4.34
N LEU A 44 -5.40 3.18 -3.11
CA LEU A 44 -6.03 4.39 -2.59
C LEU A 44 -5.04 5.55 -2.53
N LEU A 45 -3.88 5.35 -1.88
CA LEU A 45 -2.84 6.37 -1.82
C LEU A 45 -2.37 6.80 -3.21
N TYR A 46 -2.21 5.86 -4.14
CA TYR A 46 -1.84 6.18 -5.52
C TYR A 46 -2.86 7.11 -6.18
N ASN A 47 -4.16 6.79 -6.06
CA ASN A 47 -5.23 7.59 -6.67
C ASN A 47 -5.32 8.99 -6.08
N GLU A 48 -5.23 9.12 -4.75
CA GLU A 48 -5.28 10.41 -4.06
C GLU A 48 -4.06 11.27 -4.38
N LEU A 49 -2.85 10.68 -4.33
CA LEU A 49 -1.63 11.40 -4.69
C LEU A 49 -1.64 11.83 -6.16
N ARG A 50 -2.16 11.00 -7.07
CA ARG A 50 -2.32 11.37 -8.48
C ARG A 50 -3.24 12.58 -8.63
N GLN A 51 -4.39 12.58 -7.96
CA GLN A 51 -5.34 13.72 -8.00
C GLN A 51 -4.69 14.99 -7.45
N LEU A 52 -4.01 14.92 -6.30
CA LEU A 52 -3.31 16.07 -5.72
C LEU A 52 -2.24 16.63 -6.67
N LEU A 53 -1.48 15.77 -7.35
CA LEU A 53 -0.48 16.20 -8.33
C LEU A 53 -1.12 16.87 -9.56
N GLU A 54 -2.27 16.38 -10.01
CA GLU A 54 -3.03 16.97 -11.12
C GLU A 54 -3.54 18.37 -10.76
N GLU A 55 -4.13 18.52 -9.57
CA GLU A 55 -4.58 19.82 -9.02
C GLU A 55 -3.42 20.82 -8.90
N LEU A 56 -2.29 20.37 -8.34
CA LEU A 56 -1.08 21.20 -8.23
C LEU A 56 -0.51 21.61 -9.60
N SER A 57 -0.71 20.78 -10.63
CA SER A 57 -0.27 21.08 -11.99
C SER A 57 -1.20 22.04 -12.76
N GLY A 58 -2.37 22.38 -12.21
CA GLY A 58 -3.34 23.26 -12.84
C GLY A 58 -4.01 22.67 -14.10
N LYS A 59 -3.95 21.35 -14.31
CA LYS A 59 -4.60 20.68 -15.44
C LYS A 59 -6.05 20.33 -15.08
N PRO A 60 -7.06 20.77 -15.86
CA PRO A 60 -8.45 20.38 -15.63
C PRO A 60 -8.70 18.90 -16.00
N TYR A 61 -9.61 18.25 -15.26
CA TYR A 61 -10.07 16.86 -15.42
C TYR A 61 -10.88 16.66 -16.71
#